data_AF-A0A2S4K878-F1
#
_entry.id   AF-A0A2S4K878-F1
#
_cell.length_a   1.000
_cell.length_b   1.000
_cell.length_c   1.000
_cell.angle_alpha   90.00
_cell.angle_beta   90.00
_cell.angle_gamma   90.00
#
_symmetry.space_group_name_H-M   'P 1'
#
loop_
_entity.id
_entity.type
_entity.pdbx_description
1 polymer ?
#
loop_
_entity_poly.entity_id
_entity_poly.type
_entity_poly.pdbx_seq_one_letter_code
_entity_poly.pdbx_strand_id
1 'polypeptide(L)'
;MPRYKTPSFQKTYDAMLAAARDKSSELYHDGKPHRGAGHRTAFWDGYAGLEKTANVVPGTLSAVCYAAGKEFAKANPGIAVADAVWTPGVTRQGGSKV
;
A
#
# COMPACT_ATOMS: atom_id res chain seq x y z
N MET A 1 -7.37 -5.00 -20.30
CA MET A 1 -6.31 -4.24 -21.00
C MET A 1 -5.21 -3.89 -19.99
N PRO A 2 -3.93 -3.93 -20.37
CA PRO A 2 -2.83 -3.56 -19.48
C PRO A 2 -2.88 -2.06 -19.18
N ARG A 3 -2.64 -1.70 -17.92
CA ARG A 3 -2.53 -0.31 -17.46
C ARG A 3 -1.26 0.36 -17.97
N TYR A 4 -0.15 -0.40 -18.01
CA TYR A 4 1.16 0.09 -18.41
C TYR A 4 1.59 -0.53 -19.74
N LYS A 5 2.16 0.29 -20.63
CA LYS A 5 2.79 -0.19 -21.87
C LYS A 5 4.11 -0.92 -21.59
N THR A 6 4.85 -0.49 -20.56
CA THR A 6 6.09 -1.12 -20.13
C THR A 6 5.80 -2.47 -19.46
N PRO A 7 6.31 -3.60 -20.00
CA PRO A 7 5.96 -4.93 -19.48
C PRO A 7 6.35 -5.15 -18.01
N SER A 8 7.50 -4.63 -17.57
CA SER A 8 7.95 -4.74 -16.17
C SER A 8 7.03 -4.01 -15.19
N PHE A 9 6.50 -2.86 -15.60
CA PHE A 9 5.55 -2.09 -14.77
C PHE A 9 4.20 -2.80 -14.71
N GLN A 10 3.73 -3.33 -15.84
CA GLN A 10 2.50 -4.12 -15.85
C GLN A 10 2.64 -5.35 -14.94
N LYS A 11 3.74 -6.11 -15.06
CA LYS A 11 4.03 -7.27 -14.21
C LYS A 11 4.06 -6.90 -12.73
N THR A 12 4.69 -5.78 -12.36
CA THR A 12 4.76 -5.31 -10.97
C THR A 12 3.37 -4.93 -10.46
N TYR A 13 2.59 -4.21 -11.26
CA TYR A 13 1.22 -3.83 -10.91
C TYR A 13 0.35 -5.07 -10.62
N ASP A 14 0.38 -6.05 -11.50
CA ASP A 14 -0.40 -7.28 -11.36
C ASP A 14 0.08 -8.11 -10.15
N ALA A 15 1.39 -8.18 -9.91
CA ALA A 15 1.97 -8.87 -8.75
C ALA A 15 1.52 -8.24 -7.42
N MET A 16 1.48 -6.90 -7.33
CA MET A 16 1.02 -6.20 -6.12
C MET A 16 -0.47 -6.44 -5.86
N LEU A 17 -1.31 -6.45 -6.90
CA LEU A 17 -2.73 -6.77 -6.76
C LEU A 17 -2.95 -8.24 -6.35
N ALA A 18 -2.15 -9.17 -6.90
CA ALA A 18 -2.20 -10.57 -6.51
C ALA A 18 -1.78 -10.75 -5.04
N ALA A 19 -0.66 -10.14 -4.62
CA ALA A 19 -0.21 -10.15 -3.24
C ALA A 19 -1.26 -9.56 -2.30
N ALA A 20 -1.93 -8.46 -2.67
CA ALA A 20 -2.92 -7.81 -1.81
C ALA A 20 -4.15 -8.70 -1.52
N ARG A 21 -4.48 -9.62 -2.44
CA ARG A 21 -5.57 -10.60 -2.26
C ARG A 21 -5.16 -11.76 -1.35
N ASP A 22 -3.86 -12.04 -1.25
CA ASP A 22 -3.32 -13.08 -0.39
C ASP A 22 -2.87 -12.51 0.97
N LYS A 23 -3.58 -12.87 2.03
CA LYS A 23 -3.29 -12.43 3.40
C LYS A 23 -2.00 -13.01 3.98
N SER A 24 -1.41 -14.01 3.35
CA SER A 24 -0.11 -14.57 3.71
C SER A 24 1.06 -13.89 2.98
N SER A 25 0.76 -12.98 2.05
CA SER A 25 1.79 -12.29 1.28
C SER A 25 2.59 -11.29 2.12
N GLU A 26 3.72 -10.83 1.56
CA GLU A 26 4.58 -9.85 2.21
C GLU A 26 3.90 -8.51 2.53
N LEU A 27 2.75 -8.20 1.90
CA LEU A 27 1.96 -7.00 2.19
C LEU A 27 1.30 -7.06 3.55
N TYR A 28 1.29 -8.22 4.19
CA TYR A 28 0.74 -8.43 5.51
C TYR A 28 1.78 -9.00 6.48
N HIS A 29 1.64 -8.65 7.75
CA HIS A 29 2.38 -9.21 8.87
C HIS A 29 1.39 -9.36 10.02
N ASP A 30 1.22 -10.58 10.51
CA ASP A 30 0.18 -10.95 11.51
C ASP A 30 -1.23 -10.47 11.12
N GLY A 31 -1.57 -10.61 9.82
CA GLY A 31 -2.87 -10.22 9.28
C GLY A 31 -3.08 -8.71 9.10
N LYS A 32 -2.10 -7.88 9.45
CA LYS A 32 -2.14 -6.41 9.32
C LYS A 32 -1.27 -5.92 8.16
N PRO A 33 -1.60 -4.77 7.55
CA PRO A 33 -0.75 -4.12 6.56
C PRO A 33 0.71 -3.99 7.04
N HIS A 34 1.64 -4.52 6.26
CA HIS A 34 3.06 -4.51 6.55
C HIS A 34 3.78 -3.50 5.67
N ARG A 35 4.50 -2.56 6.30
CA ARG A 35 5.11 -1.39 5.63
C ARG A 35 6.64 -1.33 5.73
N GLY A 36 7.30 -2.42 6.12
CA GLY A 36 8.75 -2.45 6.34
C GLY A 36 9.65 -2.29 5.09
N ALA A 37 9.09 -1.96 3.92
CA ALA A 37 9.84 -1.74 2.68
C ALA A 37 9.13 -0.71 1.78
N GLY A 38 9.90 0.02 0.97
CA GLY A 38 9.40 1.15 0.19
C GLY A 38 8.23 0.81 -0.76
N HIS A 39 8.25 -0.36 -1.40
CA HIS A 39 7.17 -0.78 -2.30
C HIS A 39 5.87 -1.08 -1.55
N ARG A 40 5.97 -1.71 -0.36
CA ARG A 40 4.81 -1.98 0.50
C ARG A 40 4.23 -0.70 1.07
N THR A 41 5.11 0.20 1.52
CA THR A 41 4.75 1.54 1.99
C THR A 41 4.00 2.32 0.91
N ALA A 42 4.52 2.34 -0.32
CA ALA A 42 3.87 3.02 -1.43
C ALA A 42 2.51 2.41 -1.78
N PHE A 43 2.37 1.07 -1.75
CA PHE A 43 1.09 0.40 -1.95
C PHE A 43 0.04 0.83 -0.92
N TRP A 44 0.38 0.75 0.36
CA TRP A 44 -0.56 1.08 1.43
C TRP A 44 -0.87 2.58 1.48
N ASP A 45 0.04 3.45 1.06
CA ASP A 45 -0.26 4.88 0.86
C ASP A 45 -1.29 5.11 -0.25
N GLY A 46 -1.18 4.35 -1.34
CA GLY A 46 -2.15 4.37 -2.43
C GLY A 46 -3.51 3.87 -1.97
N TYR A 47 -3.52 2.78 -1.21
CA TYR A 47 -4.75 2.24 -0.61
C TYR A 47 -5.43 3.26 0.32
N ALA A 48 -4.65 3.92 1.18
CA ALA A 48 -5.14 4.93 2.11
C ALA A 48 -5.50 6.28 1.45
N GLY A 49 -5.20 6.46 0.16
CA GLY A 49 -5.51 7.70 -0.57
C GLY A 49 -4.64 8.90 -0.20
N LEU A 50 -3.41 8.68 0.29
CA LEU A 50 -2.52 9.79 0.65
C LEU A 50 -2.08 10.57 -0.59
N GLU A 51 -2.29 11.89 -0.61
CA GLU A 51 -2.01 12.75 -1.77
C GLU A 51 -0.51 13.02 -1.98
N LYS A 52 0.28 13.02 -0.90
CA LYS A 52 1.72 13.28 -0.93
C LYS A 52 2.46 12.22 -0.14
N THR A 53 3.38 11.51 -0.79
CA THR A 53 4.30 10.60 -0.12
C THR A 53 5.70 10.78 -0.70
N ALA A 54 6.72 10.80 0.16
CA ALA A 54 8.11 10.84 -0.29
C ALA A 54 8.51 9.58 -1.07
N ASN A 55 7.69 8.52 -0.97
CA ASN A 55 7.97 7.20 -1.52
C ASN A 55 7.46 7.02 -2.96
N VAL A 56 6.69 7.96 -3.50
CA VAL A 56 6.04 7.84 -4.81
C VAL A 56 6.60 8.89 -5.77
N VAL A 57 7.63 8.49 -6.51
CA VAL A 57 8.23 9.30 -7.58
C VAL A 57 7.65 8.83 -8.92
N PRO A 58 7.09 9.73 -9.77
CA PRO A 58 6.56 9.35 -11.08
C PRO A 58 7.59 8.59 -11.93
N GLY A 59 7.11 7.58 -12.68
CA GLY A 59 7.98 6.75 -13.53
C GLY A 59 8.81 5.70 -12.78
N THR A 60 8.65 5.57 -11.45
CA THR A 60 9.32 4.52 -10.66
C THR A 60 8.40 3.34 -10.36
N LEU A 61 8.98 2.22 -9.95
CA LEU A 61 8.21 1.06 -9.48
C LEU A 61 7.34 1.39 -8.25
N SER A 62 7.78 2.29 -7.38
CA SER A 62 6.96 2.72 -6.24
C SER A 62 5.67 3.42 -6.66
N ALA A 63 5.70 4.21 -7.75
CA ALA A 63 4.49 4.79 -8.34
C ALA A 63 3.53 3.73 -8.92
N VAL A 64 4.08 2.61 -9.41
CA VAL A 64 3.27 1.46 -9.84
C VAL A 64 2.59 0.79 -8.65
N CYS A 65 3.34 0.55 -7.56
CA CYS A 65 2.80 -0.02 -6.32
C CYS A 65 1.70 0.84 -5.71
N TYR A 66 1.90 2.16 -5.69
CA TYR A 66 0.89 3.13 -5.25
C TYR A 66 -0.38 3.08 -6.10
N ALA A 67 -0.24 3.01 -7.43
CA ALA A 67 -1.39 2.87 -8.32
C ALA A 67 -2.16 1.56 -8.08
N ALA A 68 -1.45 0.45 -7.81
CA ALA A 68 -2.07 -0.82 -7.45
C ALA A 68 -2.84 -0.73 -6.12
N GLY A 69 -2.30 -0.02 -5.11
CA GLY A 69 -2.98 0.23 -3.85
C GLY A 69 -4.30 0.99 -4.04
N LYS A 70 -4.29 2.06 -4.84
CA LYS A 70 -5.50 2.82 -5.20
C LYS A 70 -6.55 1.96 -5.88
N GLU A 71 -6.13 1.08 -6.79
CA GLU A 71 -7.06 0.19 -7.46
C GLU A 71 -7.65 -0.83 -6.49
N PHE A 72 -6.81 -1.42 -5.63
CA PHE A 72 -7.25 -2.38 -4.63
C PHE A 72 -8.30 -1.79 -3.68
N ALA A 73 -8.14 -0.53 -3.27
CA ALA A 73 -9.07 0.19 -2.40
C ALA A 73 -10.50 0.28 -2.97
N LYS A 74 -10.64 0.46 -4.29
CA LYS A 74 -11.96 0.55 -4.94
C LYS A 74 -12.82 -0.71 -4.73
N ALA A 75 -12.17 -1.87 -4.71
CA ALA A 75 -12.84 -3.16 -4.58
C ALA A 75 -12.83 -3.70 -3.14
N ASN A 76 -12.05 -3.11 -2.23
CA ASN A 76 -11.81 -3.63 -0.89
C ASN A 76 -11.81 -2.50 0.14
N PRO A 77 -12.98 -1.95 0.54
CA PRO A 77 -13.04 -0.92 1.58
C PRO A 77 -12.81 -1.46 3.01
N GLY A 78 -12.66 -2.78 3.17
CA GLY A 78 -12.68 -3.47 4.48
C GLY A 78 -11.37 -3.51 5.27
N ILE A 79 -10.25 -2.98 4.75
CA ILE A 79 -9.04 -2.82 5.57
C ILE A 79 -9.13 -1.44 6.21
N ALA A 80 -9.02 -1.38 7.54
CA ALA A 80 -9.08 -0.11 8.24
C ALA A 80 -7.96 0.81 7.73
N VAL A 81 -8.33 2.01 7.28
CA VAL A 81 -7.38 3.00 6.76
C VAL A 81 -6.29 3.31 7.79
N ALA A 82 -6.64 3.30 9.08
CA ALA A 82 -5.68 3.47 10.18
C ALA A 82 -4.58 2.41 10.21
N ASP A 83 -4.88 1.16 9.83
CA ASP A 83 -3.87 0.10 9.71
C ASP A 83 -3.05 0.26 8.43
N ALA A 84 -3.63 0.87 7.40
CA ALA A 84 -2.96 1.13 6.13
C ALA A 84 -2.13 2.42 6.13
N VAL A 85 -2.26 3.33 7.09
CA VAL A 85 -1.49 4.58 7.17
C VAL A 85 -0.31 4.41 8.12
N TRP A 86 0.88 4.88 7.70
CA TRP A 86 2.03 4.99 8.59
C TRP A 86 2.09 6.40 9.19
N THR A 87 2.15 6.51 10.52
CA THR A 87 2.41 7.77 11.23
C THR A 87 3.82 7.73 11.80
N PRO A 88 4.78 8.55 11.32
CA PRO A 88 6.07 8.70 11.97
C PRO A 88 5.87 9.25 13.39
N GLY A 89 6.45 8.59 14.40
CA GLY A 89 6.52 9.11 15.77
C GLY A 89 5.46 8.62 16.77
N VAL A 90 4.52 7.76 16.38
CA VAL A 90 3.55 7.18 17.34
C VAL A 90 4.12 5.91 17.96
N THR A 91 5.00 6.08 18.95
CA THR A 91 4.84 5.27 20.17
C THR A 91 3.40 5.52 20.63
N ARG A 92 2.60 4.47 20.89
CA ARG A 92 1.34 4.64 21.65
C ARG A 92 1.71 5.16 23.04
N GLN A 93 1.96 6.46 23.17
CA GLN A 93 1.94 7.13 24.46
C GLN A 93 0.48 7.38 24.80
N GLY A 94 0.00 6.62 25.77
CA GLY A 94 -1.14 7.01 26.60
C GLY A 94 -2.45 7.25 25.87
N GLY A 95 -3.14 6.16 25.51
CA GLY A 95 -4.60 6.21 25.57
C GLY A 95 -5.02 6.31 27.03
N SER A 96 -4.98 7.51 27.63
CA SER A 96 -5.76 7.77 28.84
C SER A 96 -7.21 7.93 28.39
N LYS A 97 -8.02 6.90 28.68
CA LYS A 97 -9.41 7.14 29.03
C LYS A 97 -9.39 7.95 30.32
N VAL A 98 -9.72 9.24 30.26
CA VAL A 98 -10.90 9.89 30.89
C VAL A 98 -11.09 11.23 30.19
#